data_AF-A0A975R7W4-F1
#
_entry.id   AF-A0A975R7W4-F1
#
_cell.length_a   1.000
_cell.length_b   1.000
_cell.length_c   1.000
_cell.angle_alpha   90.00
_cell.angle_beta   90.00
_cell.angle_gamma   90.00
#
_symmetry.space_group_name_H-M   'P 1'
#
loop_
_entity.id
_entity.type
_entity.pdbx_description
1 polymer ?
#
loop_
_entity_poly.entity_id
_entity_poly.type
_entity_poly.pdbx_seq_one_letter_code
_entity_poly.pdbx_strand_id
1 'polypeptide(L)' 'MQAIELHTTIDENHQIHLQLPEDYPPQAAKVIVLLETISPVPSKKRQFGQFKGKIHMADDFDAPLPDEFWLGEAR' A
#
# COMPACT_ATOMS: atom_id res chain seq x y z
N MET A 1 -8.77 -7.28 28.96
CA MET A 1 -9.26 -6.13 28.18
C MET A 1 -9.43 -6.61 26.74
N GLN A 2 -10.57 -6.38 26.12
CA GLN A 2 -10.86 -6.79 24.74
C GLN A 2 -10.96 -5.54 23.87
N ALA A 3 -10.36 -5.56 22.68
CA ALA A 3 -10.49 -4.50 21.69
C ALA A 3 -11.49 -4.94 20.61
N ILE A 4 -12.34 -4.00 20.18
CA ILE A 4 -13.27 -4.17 19.07
C ILE A 4 -13.00 -3.08 18.04
N GLU A 5 -12.97 -3.46 16.77
CA GLU A 5 -12.78 -2.55 15.65
C GLU A 5 -14.15 -2.21 15.05
N LEU A 6 -14.48 -0.92 15.05
CA LEU A 6 -15.72 -0.39 14.49
C LEU A 6 -15.37 0.61 13.39
N HIS A 7 -15.81 0.34 12.17
CA HIS A 7 -15.60 1.26 11.05
C HIS A 7 -16.60 2.41 11.16
N THR A 8 -16.09 3.63 11.23
CA THR A 8 -16.89 4.87 11.26
C THR A 8 -16.11 6.00 10.61
N THR A 9 -16.83 7.03 10.16
CA THR A 9 -16.26 8.29 9.68
C THR A 9 -16.48 9.41 10.69
N ILE A 10 -15.69 10.48 10.57
CA ILE A 10 -15.95 11.76 11.25
C ILE A 10 -16.92 12.54 10.36
N ASP A 11 -18.04 12.99 10.89
CA ASP A 11 -19.04 13.76 10.14
C ASP A 11 -18.65 15.25 9.99
N GLU A 12 -19.48 16.02 9.27
CA GLU A 12 -19.29 17.47 9.07
C GLU A 12 -19.30 18.28 10.39
N ASN A 13 -19.92 17.73 11.43
CA ASN A 13 -19.99 18.33 12.76
C ASN A 13 -18.80 17.92 13.66
N HIS A 14 -17.82 17.21 13.11
CA HIS A 14 -16.65 16.68 13.83
C HIS A 14 -17.02 15.63 14.89
N GLN A 15 -18.08 14.86 14.66
CA GLN A 15 -18.57 13.81 15.54
C GLN A 15 -18.25 12.42 14.99
N ILE A 16 -18.08 11.46 15.90
CA ILE A 16 -17.90 10.04 15.59
C ILE A 16 -19.09 9.28 16.19
N HIS A 17 -19.90 8.66 15.34
CA HIS A 17 -21.04 7.85 15.75
C HIS A 17 -20.62 6.38 15.84
N LEU A 18 -20.44 5.88 17.06
CA LEU A 18 -20.14 4.47 17.33
C LEU A 18 -21.42 3.75 17.74
N GLN A 19 -21.81 2.72 16.98
CA GLN A 19 -22.92 1.86 17.33
C GLN A 19 -22.40 0.47 17.66
N LEU A 20 -22.63 0.03 18.90
CA LEU A 20 -22.34 -1.33 19.33
C LEU A 20 -23.43 -2.28 18.80
N PRO A 21 -23.09 -3.53 18.42
CA PRO A 21 -24.09 -4.53 18.10
C PRO A 21 -24.96 -4.87 19.32
N GLU A 22 -26.20 -5.30 19.08
CA GLU A 22 -27.19 -5.55 20.14
C GLU A 22 -26.85 -6.73 21.07
N ASP A 23 -25.91 -7.59 20.67
CA ASP A 23 -25.48 -8.77 21.43
C ASP A 23 -24.44 -8.44 22.53
N TYR A 24 -24.00 -7.18 22.63
CA TYR A 24 -23.00 -6.77 23.61
C TYR A 24 -23.62 -6.46 24.98
N PRO A 25 -23.15 -7.11 26.07
CA PRO A 25 -23.66 -6.84 27.41
C PRO A 25 -23.26 -5.44 27.90
N PRO A 26 -24.06 -4.80 28.77
CA PRO A 26 -23.68 -3.53 29.40
C PRO A 26 -22.39 -3.66 30.22
N GLN A 27 -21.33 -2.95 29.83
CA GLN A 27 -20.04 -2.97 30.51
C GLN A 27 -19.29 -1.65 30.33
N ALA A 28 -18.31 -1.38 31.22
CA ALA A 28 -17.43 -0.22 31.07
C ALA A 28 -16.50 -0.41 29.85
N ALA A 29 -16.41 0.62 29.01
CA ALA A 29 -15.59 0.60 27.80
C ALA A 29 -14.70 1.86 27.72
N LYS A 30 -13.54 1.72 27.08
CA LYS A 30 -12.62 2.82 26.75
C LYS A 30 -12.56 2.94 25.24
N VAL A 31 -12.82 4.13 24.72
CA VAL A 31 -12.73 4.45 23.29
C VAL A 31 -11.34 5.02 22.99
N ILE A 32 -10.68 4.51 21.95
CA ILE A 32 -9.41 5.03 21.43
C ILE A 32 -9.61 5.29 19.94
N VAL A 33 -9.38 6.54 19.50
CA VAL A 33 -9.51 6.95 18.11
C VAL A 33 -8.13 7.02 17.47
N LEU A 34 -7.91 6.26 16.41
CA LEU A 34 -6.70 6.33 15.60
C LEU A 34 -7.04 7.07 14.31
N LEU A 35 -6.37 8.20 14.08
CA LEU A 35 -6.51 8.95 12.84
C LEU A 35 -5.37 8.56 11.90
N GLU A 36 -5.69 7.96 10.77
CA GLU A 36 -4.72 7.80 9.70
C GLU A 36 -4.54 9.14 8.99
N THR A 37 -3.40 9.78 9.24
CA THR A 37 -2.96 10.90 8.42
C THR A 37 -2.55 10.34 7.07
N ILE A 38 -3.46 10.40 6.09
CA ILE A 38 -3.11 10.21 4.68
C ILE A 38 -2.26 11.41 4.29
N SER A 39 -0.97 11.32 4.61
CA SER A 39 0.02 12.27 4.13
C SER A 39 -0.01 12.15 2.61
N PRO A 40 -0.34 13.22 1.86
CA PRO A 40 -0.31 13.14 0.42
C PRO A 40 1.13 12.81 0.03
N VAL A 41 1.36 11.59 -0.43
CA VAL A 41 2.66 11.21 -0.99
C VAL A 41 2.90 12.21 -2.11
N PRO A 42 3.96 13.04 -2.05
CA PRO A 42 4.18 14.04 -3.06
C PRO A 42 4.31 13.31 -4.40
N SER A 43 3.31 13.50 -5.26
CA SER A 43 3.33 12.92 -6.59
C SER A 43 4.45 13.61 -7.36
N LYS A 44 5.64 13.00 -7.35
CA LYS A 44 6.70 13.42 -8.25
C LYS A 44 6.17 13.16 -9.66
N LYS A 45 5.89 14.23 -10.39
CA LYS A 45 5.53 14.15 -11.81
C LYS A 45 6.69 13.44 -12.51
N ARG A 46 6.45 12.23 -13.03
CA ARG A 46 7.44 11.49 -13.81
C ARG A 46 7.71 12.28 -15.08
N GLN A 47 8.97 12.54 -15.39
CA GLN A 47 9.35 13.20 -16.64
C GLN A 47 9.55 12.11 -17.71
N PHE A 48 8.63 12.05 -18.67
CA PHE A 48 8.78 11.13 -19.81
C PHE A 48 10.07 11.45 -20.59
N GLY A 49 10.75 10.40 -21.06
CA GLY A 49 11.94 10.55 -21.90
C GLY A 49 13.23 10.94 -21.18
N GLN A 50 13.26 10.96 -19.84
CA GLN A 50 14.46 11.29 -19.03
C GLN A 50 15.69 10.40 -19.33
N PHE A 51 15.50 9.24 -19.96
CA PHE A 51 16.56 8.31 -20.36
C PHE A 51 16.71 8.13 -21.87
N LYS A 52 16.08 8.99 -22.69
CA LYS A 52 16.24 8.91 -24.16
C LYS A 52 17.72 9.04 -24.53
N GLY A 53 18.24 8.07 -25.29
CA GLY A 53 19.64 8.01 -25.71
C GLY A 53 20.63 7.59 -24.61
N LYS A 54 20.16 7.33 -23.39
CA LYS A 54 20.95 6.79 -22.27
C LYS A 54 20.73 5.30 -22.04
N ILE A 55 19.76 4.72 -22.75
CA ILE A 55 19.46 3.29 -22.72
C ILE A 55 20.19 2.67 -23.90
N HIS A 56 21.03 1.69 -23.60
CA HIS A 56 21.65 0.82 -24.59
C HIS A 56 21.09 -0.59 -24.37
N MET A 57 20.54 -1.16 -25.44
CA MET A 57 20.10 -2.55 -25.48
C MET A 57 21.19 -3.31 -26.23
N ALA A 58 21.58 -4.48 -25.71
CA ALA A 58 22.55 -5.33 -26.38
C ALA A 58 21.97 -5.81 -27.73
N ASP A 59 22.84 -6.02 -28.71
CA ASP A 59 22.43 -6.41 -30.07
C ASP A 59 21.77 -7.80 -30.10
N ASP A 60 22.01 -8.61 -29.07
CA ASP A 60 21.48 -9.97 -28.88
C ASP A 60 20.33 -10.03 -27.86
N PHE A 61 19.72 -8.90 -27.48
CA PHE A 61 18.69 -8.87 -26.45
C PHE A 61 17.49 -9.79 -26.74
N ASP A 62 17.10 -9.90 -28.02
CA ASP A 62 16.00 -10.77 -28.47
C ASP A 62 16.46 -12.21 -28.76
N ALA A 63 17.76 -12.51 -28.65
CA ALA A 63 18.28 -13.85 -28.86
C ALA A 63 17.89 -14.79 -27.70
N PRO A 64 17.71 -16.09 -27.95
CA PRO A 64 17.55 -17.05 -26.87
C PRO A 64 18.78 -17.05 -25.97
N LEU A 65 18.55 -17.15 -24.66
CA LEU A 65 19.65 -17.32 -23.70
C LEU A 65 20.38 -18.64 -23.98
N PRO A 66 21.71 -18.70 -23.83
CA PRO A 66 22.50 -19.91 -24.05
C PRO A 66 22.05 -21.09 -23.18
N ASP A 67 22.30 -22.31 -23.62
CA ASP A 67 21.93 -23.53 -22.87
C ASP A 67 22.60 -23.57 -21.49
N GLU A 68 23.82 -23.05 -21.34
CA GLU A 68 24.53 -22.99 -20.06
C GLU A 68 23.80 -22.13 -19.03
N PHE A 69 23.03 -21.12 -19.47
CA PHE A 69 22.18 -20.32 -18.59
C PHE A 69 21.01 -21.16 -18.05
N TRP A 70 20.36 -21.94 -18.92
CA TRP A 70 19.23 -22.79 -18.54
C TRP A 70 19.66 -24.01 -17.72
N LEU A 71 20.85 -24.56 -17.99
CA LEU A 71 21.43 -25.71 -17.31
C LEU A 71 22.20 -25.34 -16.03
N GLY A 72 22.38 -24.05 -15.73
CA GLY A 72 23.04 -23.57 -14.52
C GLY A 72 24.57 -23.75 -14.52
N GLU A 73 25.17 -23.85 -15.70
CA GLU A 73 26.60 -24.06 -15.91
C GLU A 73 27.37 -22.74 -16.08
N ALA A 74 26.67 -21.64 -16.38
CA ALA A 74 27.22 -20.30 -16.39
C ALA A 74 27.60 -19.85 -14.95
N ARG A 75 28.89 -19.63 -14.70
CA ARG A 75 29.44 -19.07 -13.45
C ARG A 75 29.90 -17.63 -13.64
#